data_AF-A0A1H9J2Z6-F1
#
_entry.id   AF-A0A1H9J2Z6-F1
#
_cell.length_a   1.000
_cell.length_b   1.000
_cell.length_c   1.000
_cell.angle_alpha   90.00
_cell.angle_beta   90.00
_cell.angle_gamma   90.00
#
_symmetry.space_group_name_H-M   'P 1'
#
loop_
_entity.id
_entity.type
_entity.pdbx_description
1 polymer ?
#
loop_
_entity_poly.entity_id
_entity_poly.type
_entity_poly.pdbx_seq_one_letter_code
_entity_poly.pdbx_strand_id
1 'polypeptide(L)'
;MRCSEVSPSARRRTTTTTLRGKPAVAAYWQKALSLMPDLRFELLCILVGVQSITRHYKGASGRLAAEVFHFGPDRKVLGTFAHYAV
;
A
#
# COMPACT_ATOMS: atom_id res chain seq x y z
N MET A 1 1.20 -15.51 -8.98
CA MET A 1 0.92 -14.69 -7.78
C MET A 1 0.61 -13.27 -8.24
N ARG A 2 -0.67 -12.89 -8.31
CA ARG A 2 -1.09 -11.53 -8.68
C ARG A 2 -0.91 -10.67 -7.45
N CYS A 3 0.08 -9.79 -7.43
CA CYS A 3 0.26 -8.77 -6.39
C CYS A 3 0.07 -7.44 -7.09
N SER A 4 -0.99 -6.72 -6.77
CA SER A 4 -1.24 -5.39 -7.35
C SER A 4 -1.44 -4.37 -6.26
N GLU A 5 -0.76 -3.23 -6.38
CA GLU A 5 -0.91 -2.10 -5.46
C GLU A 5 -1.52 -0.94 -6.21
N VAL A 6 -2.63 -0.42 -5.69
CA VAL A 6 -3.27 0.79 -6.20
C VAL A 6 -2.96 1.93 -5.23
N SER A 7 -2.19 2.90 -5.69
CA SER A 7 -1.76 4.02 -4.85
C SER A 7 -1.79 5.35 -5.62
N PRO A 8 -2.57 6.34 -5.16
CA PRO A 8 -2.53 7.69 -5.72
C PRO A 8 -1.13 8.31 -5.74
N SER A 9 -0.26 7.96 -4.79
CA SER A 9 1.12 8.46 -4.73
C SER A 9 2.04 7.81 -5.76
N ALA A 10 1.64 6.67 -6.37
CA ALA A 10 2.34 6.07 -7.50
C ALA A 10 2.23 6.90 -8.79
N ARG A 11 1.20 7.76 -8.92
CA ARG A 11 0.98 8.62 -10.11
C ARG A 11 2.16 9.57 -10.40
N ARG A 12 2.94 9.94 -9.39
CA ARG A 12 4.15 10.77 -9.57
C ARG A 12 5.34 10.01 -10.17
N ARG A 13 5.27 8.67 -10.26
CA ARG A 13 6.40 7.78 -10.54
C ARG A 13 6.11 6.75 -11.64
N THR A 14 4.87 6.64 -12.12
CA THR A 14 4.45 5.68 -13.15
C THR A 14 3.26 6.26 -13.95
N THR A 15 3.05 5.83 -15.19
CA THR A 15 1.94 6.27 -16.06
C THR A 15 0.56 5.78 -15.60
N THR A 16 0.51 4.88 -14.61
CA THR A 16 -0.73 4.35 -14.03
C THR A 16 -0.66 4.40 -12.50
N THR A 17 -1.82 4.47 -11.85
CA THR A 17 -1.95 4.39 -10.38
C THR A 17 -1.90 2.96 -9.84
N THR A 18 -1.70 1.97 -10.72
CA THR A 18 -1.79 0.55 -10.40
C THR A 18 -0.51 -0.15 -10.79
N LEU A 19 0.23 -0.62 -9.79
CA LEU A 19 1.40 -1.47 -9.97
C LEU A 19 0.94 -2.93 -10.05
N ARG A 20 1.52 -3.73 -10.95
CA ARG A 20 1.19 -5.15 -11.10
C ARG A 20 2.45 -6.01 -11.06
N GLY A 21 2.41 -7.06 -10.26
CA GLY A 21 3.51 -7.99 -10.06
C GLY A 21 4.50 -7.51 -9.00
N LYS A 22 5.13 -8.47 -8.31
CA LYS A 22 6.14 -8.20 -7.28
C LYS A 22 7.30 -7.32 -7.77
N PRO A 23 7.84 -7.50 -9.00
CA PRO A 23 8.95 -6.67 -9.46
C PRO A 23 8.61 -5.18 -9.54
N ALA A 24 7.43 -4.83 -10.08
CA ALA A 24 6.99 -3.44 -10.20
C ALA A 24 6.73 -2.81 -8.81
N VAL A 25 6.08 -3.55 -7.92
CA VAL A 25 5.84 -3.13 -6.53
C VAL A 25 7.18 -2.95 -5.78
N ALA A 26 8.12 -3.89 -5.93
CA ALA A 26 9.43 -3.83 -5.29
C ALA A 26 10.24 -2.62 -5.77
N ALA A 27 10.31 -2.37 -7.07
CA ALA A 27 11.02 -1.21 -7.62
C ALA A 27 10.46 0.12 -7.11
N TYR A 28 9.13 0.22 -6.99
CA TYR A 28 8.47 1.39 -6.42
C TYR A 28 8.85 1.61 -4.94
N TRP A 29 8.73 0.57 -4.11
CA TRP A 29 9.05 0.65 -2.68
C TRP A 29 10.53 0.87 -2.42
N GLN A 30 11.42 0.23 -3.18
CA GLN A 30 12.86 0.44 -3.07
C GLN A 30 13.21 1.92 -3.28
N LYS A 31 12.66 2.54 -4.33
CA LYS A 31 12.85 3.97 -4.59
C LYS A 31 12.23 4.85 -3.49
N ALA A 32 11.10 4.45 -2.91
CA ALA A 32 10.48 5.19 -1.82
C ALA A 32 11.34 5.15 -0.55
N LEU A 33 11.82 3.98 -0.17
CA LEU A 33 12.66 3.74 1.01
C LEU A 33 14.02 4.44 0.88
N SER A 34 14.64 4.46 -0.31
CA SER A 34 15.89 5.21 -0.52
C SER A 34 15.73 6.73 -0.35
N LEU A 35 14.55 7.29 -0.64
CA LEU A 35 14.29 8.73 -0.46
C LEU A 35 13.84 9.10 0.95
N MET A 36 13.31 8.14 1.71
CA MET A 36 12.73 8.35 3.03
C MET A 36 13.32 7.30 3.99
N PRO A 37 14.60 7.42 4.37
CA PRO A 37 15.25 6.45 5.25
C PRO A 37 14.58 6.37 6.63
N ASP A 38 14.03 7.48 7.11
CA ASP A 38 13.29 7.57 8.36
C ASP A 38 11.77 7.36 8.18
N LEU A 39 11.37 6.62 7.14
CA LEU A 39 9.96 6.31 6.89
C LEU A 39 9.35 5.60 8.09
N ARG A 40 8.36 6.23 8.73
CA ARG A 40 7.60 5.66 9.84
C ARG A 40 6.11 5.70 9.54
N PHE A 41 5.43 4.64 9.97
CA PHE A 41 3.99 4.53 9.96
C PHE A 41 3.48 4.47 11.39
N GLU A 42 2.59 5.38 11.77
CA GLU A 42 1.91 5.34 13.06
C GLU A 42 0.59 4.60 12.89
N LEU A 43 0.50 3.37 13.40
CA LEU A 43 -0.73 2.58 13.33
C LEU A 43 -1.81 3.19 14.24
N LEU A 44 -2.98 3.45 13.68
CA LEU A 44 -4.13 3.96 14.44
C LEU A 44 -5.09 2.83 14.79
N CYS A 45 -5.48 2.02 13.80
CA CYS A 45 -6.29 0.82 14.04
C CYS A 45 -6.19 -0.19 12.89
N ILE A 46 -6.66 -1.40 13.18
CA ILE A 46 -6.85 -2.48 12.22
C ILE A 46 -8.34 -2.82 12.18
N LEU A 47 -8.90 -2.94 10.98
CA LEU A 47 -10.24 -3.47 10.76
C LEU A 47 -10.14 -4.80 10.02
N VAL A 48 -10.84 -5.82 10.52
CA VAL A 48 -10.86 -7.15 9.91
C VAL A 48 -12.21 -7.36 9.21
N GLY A 49 -12.15 -7.63 7.91
CA GLY A 49 -13.28 -8.06 7.10
C GLY A 49 -13.19 -9.54 6.76
N VAL A 50 -14.17 -10.04 6.00
CA VAL A 50 -14.30 -11.48 5.68
C VAL A 50 -13.09 -12.03 4.89
N GLN A 51 -12.54 -11.25 3.95
CA GLN A 51 -11.36 -11.62 3.14
C GLN A 51 -10.37 -10.47 2.98
N SER A 52 -10.39 -9.53 3.93
CA SER A 52 -9.57 -8.34 3.86
C SER A 52 -9.18 -7.83 5.23
N ILE A 53 -8.04 -7.16 5.30
CA ILE A 53 -7.61 -6.40 6.47
C ILE A 53 -7.42 -4.96 6.02
N THR A 54 -7.95 -4.00 6.76
CA THR A 54 -7.68 -2.58 6.54
C THR A 54 -6.77 -2.06 7.64
N ARG A 55 -5.66 -1.45 7.26
CA ARG A 55 -4.76 -0.73 8.15
C ARG A 55 -5.02 0.76 8.04
N HIS A 56 -5.45 1.39 9.12
CA HIS A 56 -5.57 2.85 9.20
C HIS A 56 -4.38 3.40 9.98
N TYR A 57 -3.65 4.35 9.40
CA TYR A 57 -2.37 4.82 9.92
C TYR A 57 -2.04 6.26 9.49
N LYS A 58 -1.11 6.91 10.19
CA LYS A 58 -0.44 8.12 9.68
C LYS A 58 0.80 7.73 8.88
N GLY A 59 0.86 8.20 7.64
CA GLY A 59 1.91 7.94 6.67
C GLY A 59 3.19 8.76 6.88
N ALA A 60 4.14 8.59 5.96
CA ALA A 60 5.46 9.25 5.95
C ALA A 60 5.42 10.78 6.16
N SER A 61 4.40 11.43 5.63
CA SER A 61 4.23 12.89 5.68
C SER A 61 3.22 13.33 6.75
N GLY A 62 2.92 12.47 7.74
CA GLY A 62 1.86 12.69 8.73
C GLY A 62 0.44 12.57 8.18
N ARG A 63 0.26 12.34 6.88
CA ARG A 63 -1.04 12.23 6.22
C ARG A 63 -1.75 10.94 6.64
N LEU A 64 -3.04 11.03 6.96
CA LEU A 64 -3.88 9.87 7.25
C LEU A 64 -4.08 9.01 6.00
N ALA A 65 -3.92 7.70 6.17
CA ALA A 65 -4.05 6.72 5.12
C ALA A 65 -4.78 5.47 5.61
N ALA A 66 -5.61 4.89 4.74
CA ALA A 66 -6.24 3.59 4.95
C ALA A 66 -5.82 2.65 3.82
N GLU A 67 -5.13 1.56 4.16
CA GLU A 67 -4.65 0.57 3.20
C GLU A 67 -5.40 -0.75 3.38
N VAL A 68 -6.07 -1.21 2.33
CA VAL A 68 -6.90 -2.42 2.35
C VAL A 68 -6.14 -3.54 1.65
N PHE A 69 -5.92 -4.64 2.34
CA PHE A 69 -5.26 -5.85 1.85
C PHE A 69 -6.32 -6.92 1.59
N HIS A 70 -6.45 -7.39 0.35
CA HIS A 70 -7.35 -8.49 -0.01
C HIS A 70 -6.58 -9.81 -0.08
N PHE A 71 -7.11 -10.85 0.54
CA PHE A 71 -6.46 -12.15 0.66
C PHE A 71 -7.09 -13.20 -0.26
N GLY A 72 -6.25 -14.06 -0.80
CA GLY A 72 -6.66 -15.24 -1.55
C GLY A 72 -6.83 -16.48 -0.65
N PRO A 73 -7.23 -17.62 -1.24
CA PRO A 73 -7.44 -18.87 -0.50
C PRO A 73 -6.16 -19.42 0.14
N ASP A 74 -4.98 -19.07 -0.38
CA ASP A 74 -3.67 -19.43 0.18
C ASP A 74 -3.19 -18.48 1.28
N ARG A 75 -4.08 -17.62 1.80
CA ARG A 75 -3.80 -16.57 2.81
C ARG A 75 -2.73 -15.56 2.38
N LYS A 76 -2.45 -15.43 1.08
CA LYS A 76 -1.57 -14.39 0.55
C LYS A 76 -2.36 -13.20 0.03
N VAL A 77 -1.74 -12.03 0.08
CA VAL A 77 -2.32 -10.80 -0.47
C VAL A 77 -2.37 -10.89 -1.99
N LEU A 78 -3.57 -10.71 -2.54
CA LEU A 78 -3.84 -10.62 -3.99
C LEU A 78 -3.72 -9.18 -4.50
N GLY A 79 -4.05 -8.22 -3.65
CA GLY A 79 -3.91 -6.81 -3.99
C GLY A 79 -4.15 -5.90 -2.79
N THR A 80 -3.63 -4.69 -2.93
CA THR A 80 -3.73 -3.62 -1.95
C THR A 80 -4.28 -2.34 -2.56
N PHE A 81 -5.07 -1.61 -1.77
CA PHE A 81 -5.65 -0.33 -2.17
C PHE A 81 -5.32 0.70 -1.09
N ALA A 82 -4.50 1.69 -1.44
CA ALA A 82 -4.15 2.79 -0.56
C ALA A 82 -5.09 3.98 -0.79
N HIS A 83 -5.76 4.39 0.30
CA HIS A 83 -6.60 5.57 0.37
C HIS A 83 -5.89 6.61 1.24
N TYR A 84 -6.03 7.89 0.89
CA TYR A 84 -5.45 8.98 1.65
C TYR A 84 -6.55 10.00 1.97
N ALA A 85 -6.58 10.50 3.21
CA ALA A 85 -7.51 11.56 3.59
C ALA A 85 -7.29 12.80 2.71
N VAL A 86 -8.37 13.46 2.31
CA VAL A 86 -8.37 14.71 1.50
C VAL A 86 -8.27 15.94 2.39
#